data_AF-H1VU16-F1
#
_entry.id   AF-H1VU16-F1
#
_cell.length_a   1.000
_cell.length_b   1.000
_cell.length_c   1.000
_cell.angle_alpha   90.00
_cell.angle_beta   90.00
_cell.angle_gamma   90.00
#
_symmetry.space_group_name_H-M   'P 1'
#
loop_
_entity.id
_entity.type
_entity.pdbx_description
1 polymer ?
#
loop_
_entity_poly.entity_id
_entity_poly.type
_entity_poly.pdbx_seq_one_letter_code
_entity_poly.pdbx_strand_id
1 'polypeptide(L)'
;MIAKLEEMWKENATATVADLEKAASIDDDPHPVLLKYDDPYHYQNIFGPLVKMESDYDKKLKEAQSEDGLTVRWDYGLNNKHLVSFELHKIESGDVKLAVGDEMRLRYKGELRPAWEGVGYVIKIPNNQSDEVTLELRKAGNEKQVPTECTHNFSADYVWKATSYDRMQYAMKTFAVDDMSVSGYIFHKLLGHDVAVAPMKTTMPKKFSVPGLPDLNTSQIAAIKAVLSTPLSLIQGPPGTGKTVTSATIIYHLCKMNNGQVLVCAPSNVAVDQLCERIHRTGLKVVRLTAKSREDVESSLSSQDEKKFKQLTKAAERDILHNADVVCCTCVGAGDPRLSKMKFRNVLIDESTQSAEPECMIPLVLGCKQVVLVGDHKQLGPVIMNKKAAKAGLNQSLFERLVNLRLVPIRLNIQYRMHPCLSEFPSNMFYDGSLQNGVTVKDRVRRDVDFPWPVVDMPMMFWSNLGNEEISASGTSYLNRTEASNVEKVVTRFFKAGVKPLDIGVITPYEGQRSYIVSTMQNTGTFKKESYKEVEVASVDAFQGREKDFIVLSC
;
A
#
# COMPACT_ATOMS: atom_id res chain seq x y z
N MET A 1 25.30 10.85 -20.33
CA MET A 1 26.61 11.24 -19.76
C MET A 1 26.40 12.07 -18.49
N ILE A 2 25.73 13.23 -18.57
CA ILE A 2 25.41 14.09 -17.42
C ILE A 2 24.75 13.33 -16.26
N ALA A 3 23.64 12.62 -16.49
CA ALA A 3 22.95 11.86 -15.43
C ALA A 3 23.82 10.81 -14.71
N LYS A 4 24.74 10.15 -15.44
CA LYS A 4 25.64 9.17 -14.83
C LYS A 4 26.74 9.86 -14.00
N LEU A 5 27.18 11.04 -14.45
CA LEU A 5 28.16 11.85 -13.73
C LEU A 5 27.55 12.42 -12.44
N GLU A 6 26.30 12.90 -12.49
CA GLU A 6 25.53 13.30 -11.31
C GLU A 6 25.38 12.17 -10.30
N GLU A 7 25.16 10.94 -10.76
CA GLU A 7 25.07 9.75 -9.91
C GLU A 7 26.43 9.43 -9.24
N MET A 8 27.54 9.51 -9.99
CA MET A 8 28.88 9.35 -9.43
C MET A 8 29.24 10.45 -8.44
N TRP A 9 28.81 11.69 -8.67
CA TRP A 9 29.05 12.80 -7.74
C TRP A 9 28.35 12.63 -6.40
N LYS A 10 27.30 11.81 -6.31
CA LYS A 10 26.67 11.46 -5.02
C LYS A 10 27.61 10.63 -4.13
N GLU A 11 28.61 9.95 -4.70
CA GLU A 11 29.55 9.09 -3.97
C GLU A 11 30.98 9.64 -3.97
N ASN A 12 31.35 10.35 -5.05
CA ASN A 12 32.65 10.96 -5.24
C ASN A 12 32.48 12.32 -5.92
N ALA A 13 32.49 13.39 -5.12
CA ALA A 13 32.32 14.77 -5.60
C ALA A 13 33.40 15.24 -6.60
N THR A 14 34.52 14.52 -6.74
CA THR A 14 35.58 14.83 -7.71
C THR A 14 35.52 13.94 -8.96
N ALA A 15 34.48 13.13 -9.13
CA ALA A 15 34.34 12.26 -10.30
C ALA A 15 34.31 13.06 -11.62
N THR A 16 34.86 12.46 -12.67
CA THR A 16 34.98 13.07 -14.00
C THR A 16 34.38 12.16 -15.07
N VAL A 17 34.25 12.68 -16.30
CA VAL A 17 33.75 11.90 -17.44
C VAL A 17 34.64 10.68 -17.72
N ALA A 18 35.94 10.73 -17.41
CA ALA A 18 36.86 9.60 -17.57
C ALA A 18 36.55 8.44 -16.60
N ASP A 19 35.96 8.74 -15.44
CA ASP A 19 35.57 7.73 -14.45
C ASP A 19 34.31 6.97 -14.89
N LEU A 20 33.45 7.60 -15.70
CA LEU A 20 32.32 6.93 -16.36
C LEU A 20 32.76 5.88 -17.36
N GLU A 21 33.84 6.16 -18.10
CA GLU A 21 34.40 5.24 -19.09
C GLU A 21 35.07 4.03 -18.41
N LYS A 22 35.66 4.22 -17.22
CA LYS A 22 36.15 3.13 -16.37
C LYS A 22 35.04 2.33 -15.70
N ALA A 23 33.93 2.95 -15.32
CA ALA A 23 32.78 2.23 -14.74
C ALA A 23 32.02 1.40 -15.80
N ALA A 24 32.05 1.83 -17.06
CA ALA A 24 31.40 1.12 -18.16
C ALA A 24 32.08 -0.21 -18.55
N SER A 25 33.31 -0.47 -18.09
CA SER A 25 34.04 -1.70 -18.39
C SER A 25 33.87 -2.81 -17.34
N ILE A 26 33.05 -2.58 -16.30
CA ILE A 26 32.60 -3.58 -15.33
C ILE A 26 31.12 -3.84 -15.61
N ASP A 27 30.80 -4.91 -16.34
CA ASP A 27 29.41 -5.31 -16.62
C ASP A 27 28.79 -5.93 -15.35
N ASP A 28 28.25 -5.07 -14.49
CA ASP A 28 27.60 -5.40 -13.21
C ASP A 28 26.06 -5.31 -13.32
N ASP A 29 25.51 -5.54 -14.52
CA ASP A 29 24.07 -5.54 -14.73
C ASP A 29 23.44 -6.81 -14.12
N PRO A 30 22.39 -6.67 -13.29
CA PRO A 30 21.80 -7.81 -12.59
C PRO A 30 21.10 -8.76 -13.58
N HIS A 31 21.11 -10.06 -13.27
CA HIS A 31 20.39 -11.05 -14.06
C HIS A 31 18.88 -10.75 -14.07
N PRO A 32 18.22 -10.87 -15.24
CA PRO A 32 16.79 -10.59 -15.35
C PRO A 32 15.96 -11.70 -14.70
N VAL A 33 14.78 -11.32 -14.19
CA VAL A 33 13.72 -12.22 -13.74
C VAL A 33 13.30 -13.14 -14.88
N LEU A 34 13.18 -14.43 -14.56
CA LEU A 34 12.84 -15.48 -15.52
C LEU A 34 11.38 -15.94 -15.33
N LEU A 35 10.79 -16.51 -16.38
CA LEU A 35 9.50 -17.18 -16.26
C LEU A 35 9.62 -18.52 -15.52
N LYS A 36 10.69 -19.28 -15.80
CA LYS A 36 10.96 -20.59 -15.21
C LYS A 36 12.31 -20.59 -14.50
N TYR A 37 12.40 -21.36 -13.43
CA TYR A 37 13.60 -21.52 -12.60
C TYR A 37 13.85 -23.00 -12.38
N ASP A 38 15.11 -23.46 -12.42
CA ASP A 38 15.42 -24.88 -12.29
C ASP A 38 15.10 -25.43 -10.89
N ASP A 39 15.39 -24.61 -9.88
CA ASP A 39 15.19 -24.92 -8.48
C ASP A 39 15.02 -23.61 -7.66
N PRO A 40 14.66 -23.71 -6.37
CA PRO A 40 14.51 -22.55 -5.50
C PRO A 40 15.80 -21.76 -5.25
N TYR A 41 16.97 -22.38 -5.38
CA TYR A 41 18.26 -21.67 -5.23
C TYR A 41 18.51 -20.80 -6.44
N HIS A 42 18.22 -21.28 -7.66
CA HIS A 42 18.22 -20.46 -8.87
C HIS A 42 17.24 -19.28 -8.70
N TYR A 43 16.01 -19.54 -8.25
CA TYR A 43 15.05 -18.47 -7.92
C TYR A 43 15.62 -17.43 -6.95
N GLN A 44 16.20 -17.87 -5.83
CA GLN A 44 16.81 -17.00 -4.83
C GLN A 44 18.01 -16.21 -5.39
N ASN A 45 18.83 -16.82 -6.24
CA ASN A 45 20.00 -16.19 -6.84
C ASN A 45 19.64 -15.08 -7.84
N ILE A 46 18.44 -15.13 -8.43
CA ILE A 46 17.94 -14.07 -9.31
C ILE A 46 17.29 -12.94 -8.48
N PHE A 47 16.34 -13.25 -7.60
CA PHE A 47 15.61 -12.21 -6.86
C PHE A 47 16.41 -11.60 -5.69
N GLY A 48 17.30 -12.37 -5.06
CA GLY A 48 18.10 -11.93 -3.91
C GLY A 48 18.92 -10.67 -4.18
N PRO A 49 19.74 -10.63 -5.24
CA PRO A 49 20.46 -9.42 -5.64
C PRO A 49 19.55 -8.24 -5.97
N LEU A 50 18.40 -8.47 -6.61
CA LEU A 50 17.44 -7.41 -6.95
C LEU A 50 16.84 -6.77 -5.69
N VAL A 51 16.42 -7.57 -4.72
CA VAL A 51 15.91 -7.09 -3.42
C VAL A 51 16.99 -6.33 -2.66
N LYS A 52 18.25 -6.79 -2.72
CA LYS A 52 19.38 -6.08 -2.10
C LYS A 52 19.63 -4.73 -2.77
N MET A 53 19.61 -4.69 -4.09
CA MET A 53 19.80 -3.47 -4.87
C MET A 53 18.72 -2.43 -4.58
N GLU A 54 17.46 -2.85 -4.46
CA GLU A 54 16.37 -1.97 -4.03
C GLU A 54 16.54 -1.51 -2.56
N SER A 55 16.91 -2.43 -1.65
CA SER A 55 17.16 -2.11 -0.24
C SER A 55 18.26 -1.07 -0.05
N ASP A 56 19.39 -1.24 -0.75
CA ASP A 56 20.54 -0.33 -0.66
C ASP A 56 20.19 1.04 -1.26
N TYR A 57 19.39 1.06 -2.34
CA TYR A 57 18.90 2.29 -2.95
C TYR A 57 17.91 3.04 -2.05
N ASP A 58 16.91 2.36 -1.49
CA ASP A 58 15.94 2.93 -0.54
C ASP A 58 16.63 3.48 0.71
N LYS A 59 17.62 2.76 1.24
CA LYS A 59 18.44 3.23 2.35
C LYS A 59 19.15 4.55 2.02
N LYS A 60 19.89 4.59 0.91
CA LYS A 60 20.62 5.78 0.46
C LYS A 60 19.67 6.96 0.25
N LEU A 61 18.49 6.70 -0.30
CA LEU A 61 17.48 7.71 -0.56
C LEU A 61 16.89 8.27 0.75
N LYS A 62 16.49 7.41 1.69
CA LYS A 62 15.97 7.81 3.01
C LYS A 62 17.02 8.53 3.86
N GLU A 63 18.27 8.08 3.85
CA GLU A 63 19.37 8.72 4.59
C GLU A 63 19.77 10.09 4.02
N ALA A 64 19.53 10.34 2.73
CA ALA A 64 19.77 11.64 2.10
C ALA A 64 18.73 12.72 2.49
N GLN A 65 17.61 12.33 3.10
CA GLN A 65 16.45 13.18 3.35
C GLN A 65 16.48 13.88 4.73
N SER A 66 17.64 14.35 5.17
CA SER A 66 17.77 15.15 6.40
C SER A 66 17.28 16.59 6.16
N GLU A 67 16.47 17.11 7.08
CA GLU A 67 16.08 18.51 7.09
C GLU A 67 16.59 19.20 8.36
N ASP A 68 17.30 20.32 8.18
CA ASP A 68 17.89 21.13 9.26
C ASP A 68 17.13 22.45 9.39
N GLY A 69 17.24 23.09 10.56
CA GLY A 69 16.64 24.40 10.81
C GLY A 69 15.13 24.34 11.04
N LEU A 70 14.62 23.18 11.45
CA LEU A 70 13.20 22.98 11.70
C LEU A 70 12.73 23.79 12.91
N THR A 71 11.54 24.35 12.76
CA THR A 71 10.75 24.89 13.86
C THR A 71 9.74 23.83 14.29
N VAL A 72 9.69 23.54 15.59
CA VAL A 72 8.86 22.48 16.16
C VAL A 72 7.86 23.05 17.17
N ARG A 73 6.70 22.39 17.24
CA ARG A 73 5.64 22.63 18.22
C ARG A 73 5.48 21.41 19.10
N TRP A 74 5.64 21.59 20.40
CA TRP A 74 5.47 20.53 21.39
C TRP A 74 4.02 20.43 21.84
N ASP A 75 3.58 19.20 22.09
CA ASP A 75 2.31 18.89 22.74
C ASP A 75 2.49 17.67 23.65
N TYR A 76 1.49 17.38 24.47
CA TYR A 76 1.50 16.23 25.37
C TYR A 76 0.26 15.37 25.13
N GLY A 77 0.48 14.17 24.60
CA GLY A 77 -0.59 13.23 24.28
C GLY A 77 -1.32 12.73 25.53
N LEU A 78 -2.60 12.38 25.39
CA LEU A 78 -3.41 11.79 26.47
C LEU A 78 -2.84 10.46 27.00
N ASN A 79 -1.96 9.82 26.22
CA ASN A 79 -1.21 8.61 26.58
C ASN A 79 0.10 8.94 27.35
N ASN A 80 0.28 10.18 27.81
CA ASN A 80 1.46 10.67 28.54
C ASN A 80 2.77 10.53 27.75
N LYS A 81 2.75 10.93 26.48
CA LYS A 81 3.92 10.99 25.60
C LYS A 81 4.09 12.38 25.01
N HIS A 82 5.33 12.77 24.77
CA HIS A 82 5.63 14.00 24.06
C HIS A 82 5.31 13.86 22.59
N LEU A 83 4.52 14.79 22.09
CA LEU A 83 4.25 14.95 20.67
C LEU A 83 5.06 16.14 20.16
N VAL A 84 5.60 16.00 18.96
CA VAL A 84 6.33 17.07 18.30
C VAL A 84 5.82 17.19 16.88
N SER A 85 5.32 18.39 16.55
CA SER A 85 4.78 18.71 15.23
C SER A 85 5.69 19.70 14.52
N PHE A 86 5.94 19.48 13.24
CA PHE A 86 6.77 20.36 12.41
C PHE A 86 6.40 20.18 10.94
N GLU A 87 6.72 21.18 10.12
CA GLU A 87 6.56 21.12 8.67
C GLU A 87 7.85 20.58 8.05
N LEU A 88 7.71 19.68 7.07
CA LEU A 88 8.84 19.10 6.33
C LEU A 88 8.77 19.57 4.88
N HIS A 89 9.76 20.34 4.44
CA HIS A 89 9.77 20.93 3.10
C HIS A 89 10.51 20.05 2.07
N LYS A 90 11.51 19.27 2.52
CA LYS A 90 12.36 18.45 1.64
C LYS A 90 11.88 17.01 1.48
N ILE A 91 11.24 16.48 2.52
CA ILE A 91 10.85 15.07 2.63
C ILE A 91 9.60 14.73 1.79
N GLU A 92 8.91 15.72 1.24
CA GLU A 92 7.82 15.53 0.27
C GLU A 92 8.30 15.43 -1.19
N SER A 93 9.62 15.27 -1.41
CA SER A 93 10.19 14.97 -2.72
C SER A 93 9.80 13.56 -3.16
N GLY A 94 9.17 13.44 -4.34
CA GLY A 94 8.29 12.32 -4.76
C GLY A 94 8.87 10.90 -4.73
N ASP A 95 10.16 10.71 -4.48
CA ASP A 95 10.80 9.40 -4.37
C ASP A 95 10.68 8.81 -2.94
N VAL A 96 10.41 9.62 -1.90
CA VAL A 96 10.31 9.15 -0.50
C VAL A 96 8.98 9.54 0.13
N LYS A 97 8.05 8.60 0.20
CA LYS A 97 6.77 8.82 0.89
C LYS A 97 6.90 8.52 2.39
N LEU A 98 6.43 9.45 3.23
CA LEU A 98 6.28 9.28 4.68
C LEU A 98 4.98 8.54 4.99
N ALA A 99 5.00 7.56 5.89
CA ALA A 99 3.82 6.84 6.31
C ALA A 99 3.63 6.86 7.84
N VAL A 100 2.38 6.72 8.29
CA VAL A 100 2.07 6.53 9.71
C VAL A 100 2.72 5.23 10.21
N GLY A 101 3.48 5.35 11.29
CA GLY A 101 4.30 4.30 11.88
C GLY A 101 5.76 4.29 11.43
N ASP A 102 6.15 5.17 10.50
CA ASP A 102 7.56 5.39 10.15
C ASP A 102 8.32 5.94 11.35
N GLU A 103 9.60 5.60 11.44
CA GLU A 103 10.47 6.10 12.50
C GLU A 103 11.27 7.29 12.01
N MET A 104 11.28 8.33 12.82
CA MET A 104 12.07 9.53 12.58
C MET A 104 12.91 9.84 13.80
N ARG A 105 14.11 10.34 13.55
CA ARG A 105 15.00 10.88 14.57
C ARG A 105 14.90 12.40 14.53
N LEU A 106 14.63 13.00 15.68
CA LEU A 106 14.67 14.43 15.88
C LEU A 106 15.93 14.78 16.68
N ARG A 107 16.69 15.77 16.22
CA ARG A 107 17.91 16.25 16.88
C ARG A 107 17.84 17.75 17.10
N TYR A 108 18.12 18.17 18.33
CA TYR A 108 18.29 19.58 18.66
C TYR A 108 19.77 19.98 18.47
N LYS A 109 20.00 20.99 17.64
CA LYS A 109 21.34 21.50 17.28
C LYS A 109 21.55 22.97 17.69
N GLY A 110 20.62 23.55 18.46
CA GLY A 110 20.74 24.94 18.91
C GLY A 110 21.67 25.13 20.11
N GLU A 111 21.87 26.39 20.50
CA GLU A 111 22.82 26.77 21.56
C GLU A 111 22.18 26.89 22.95
N LEU A 112 20.85 26.96 23.05
CA LEU A 112 20.13 27.19 24.31
C LEU A 112 20.28 26.05 25.33
N ARG A 113 20.75 24.88 24.90
CA ARG A 113 20.87 23.67 25.72
C ARG A 113 21.83 22.67 25.05
N PRO A 114 22.33 21.66 25.78
CA PRO A 114 23.14 20.61 25.19
C PRO A 114 22.41 19.90 24.03
N ALA A 115 23.20 19.38 23.10
CA ALA A 115 22.70 18.57 22.00
C ALA A 115 21.81 17.44 22.53
N TRP A 116 20.68 17.24 21.86
CA TRP A 116 19.71 16.22 22.23
C TRP A 116 19.28 15.47 20.99
N GLU A 117 19.05 14.17 21.12
CA GLU A 117 18.39 13.37 20.10
C GLU A 117 17.27 12.52 20.70
N GLY A 118 16.20 12.35 19.95
CA GLY A 118 15.09 11.49 20.29
C GLY A 118 14.57 10.79 19.03
N VAL A 119 14.04 9.58 19.21
CA VAL A 119 13.39 8.83 18.13
C VAL A 119 11.91 8.75 18.44
N GLY A 120 11.09 9.01 17.43
CA GLY A 120 9.64 8.91 17.52
C GLY A 120 9.04 8.18 16.33
N TYR A 121 7.75 7.90 16.43
CA TYR A 121 6.95 7.32 15.37
C TYR A 121 6.04 8.39 14.77
N VAL A 122 5.90 8.40 13.45
CA VAL A 122 4.95 9.26 12.75
C VAL A 122 3.54 8.82 13.09
N ILE A 123 2.78 9.69 13.75
CA ILE A 123 1.36 9.45 14.06
C ILE A 123 0.42 10.27 13.17
N LYS A 124 0.94 11.32 12.54
CA LYS A 124 0.21 12.17 11.59
C LYS A 124 1.15 12.57 10.46
N ILE A 125 0.65 12.40 9.24
CA ILE A 125 1.28 12.88 8.01
C ILE A 125 0.51 14.10 7.48
N PRO A 126 1.13 14.91 6.60
CA PRO A 126 0.48 16.03 5.94
C PRO A 126 -0.79 15.56 5.23
N ASN A 127 -1.86 16.30 5.42
CA ASN A 127 -3.17 15.98 4.85
C ASN A 127 -3.94 17.28 4.57
N ASN A 128 -5.20 17.15 4.20
CA ASN A 128 -6.03 18.29 3.78
C ASN A 128 -6.38 19.24 4.94
N GLN A 129 -6.03 18.87 6.17
CA GLN A 129 -6.32 19.64 7.38
C GLN A 129 -5.08 20.35 7.93
N SER A 130 -3.88 19.86 7.63
CA SER A 130 -2.62 20.31 8.21
C SER A 130 -1.42 19.78 7.41
N ASP A 131 -0.46 20.66 7.17
CA ASP A 131 0.82 20.33 6.53
C ASP A 131 1.89 19.86 7.56
N GLU A 132 1.52 19.77 8.84
CA GLU A 132 2.42 19.32 9.90
C GLU A 132 2.53 17.79 9.92
N VAL A 133 3.75 17.31 10.04
CA VAL A 133 4.07 15.96 10.50
C VAL A 133 4.09 15.96 12.02
N THR A 134 3.40 15.01 12.64
CA THR A 134 3.48 14.84 14.10
C THR A 134 4.16 13.52 14.43
N LEU A 135 5.24 13.60 15.20
CA LEU A 135 5.90 12.45 15.81
C LEU A 135 5.44 12.28 17.25
N GLU A 136 5.19 11.04 17.63
CA GLU A 136 5.11 10.63 19.03
C GLU A 136 6.49 10.11 19.47
N LEU A 137 7.13 10.79 20.42
CA LEU A 137 8.46 10.40 20.89
C LEU A 137 8.41 9.16 21.77
N ARG A 138 9.41 8.28 21.61
CA ARG A 138 9.62 7.15 22.52
C ARG A 138 10.03 7.66 23.90
N LYS A 139 9.58 6.99 24.96
CA LYS A 139 10.10 7.14 26.32
C LYS A 139 11.50 6.54 26.45
N ALA A 140 12.50 7.10 25.77
CA ALA A 140 13.88 6.65 25.93
C ALA A 140 14.53 7.34 27.13
N GLY A 141 14.57 6.66 28.30
CA GLY A 141 15.49 6.87 29.44
C GLY A 141 15.53 8.24 30.15
N ASN A 142 15.03 9.31 29.53
CA ASN A 142 15.15 10.69 29.94
C ASN A 142 13.95 11.51 29.44
N GLU A 143 12.71 11.11 29.80
CA GLU A 143 11.52 11.94 29.55
C GLU A 143 11.71 13.38 30.06
N LYS A 144 12.45 13.56 31.15
CA LYS A 144 12.78 14.87 31.73
C LYS A 144 13.75 15.72 30.91
N GLN A 145 14.34 15.18 29.84
CA GLN A 145 15.29 15.90 29.00
C GLN A 145 14.72 16.25 27.61
N VAL A 146 13.42 16.02 27.35
CA VAL A 146 12.85 16.45 26.06
C VAL A 146 12.89 17.99 25.98
N PRO A 147 13.39 18.59 24.89
CA PRO A 147 13.48 20.05 24.68
C PRO A 147 12.17 20.79 24.47
N THR A 148 11.20 20.62 25.37
CA THR A 148 9.90 21.27 25.24
C THR A 148 9.95 22.80 25.28
N GLU A 149 10.99 23.37 25.88
CA GLU A 149 11.25 24.82 25.93
C GLU A 149 11.92 25.37 24.67
N CYS A 150 12.49 24.51 23.81
CA CYS A 150 13.13 24.92 22.57
C CYS A 150 12.21 24.64 21.38
N THR A 151 12.06 25.63 20.50
CA THR A 151 11.18 25.53 19.33
C THR A 151 11.90 25.66 17.99
N HIS A 152 13.17 26.07 17.96
CA HIS A 152 13.94 26.29 16.72
C HIS A 152 15.22 25.45 16.72
N ASN A 153 15.90 25.40 15.56
CA ASN A 153 17.18 24.71 15.36
C ASN A 153 17.11 23.19 15.59
N PHE A 154 15.98 22.59 15.23
CA PHE A 154 15.88 21.15 15.15
C PHE A 154 16.28 20.65 13.77
N SER A 155 16.57 19.36 13.72
CA SER A 155 16.76 18.62 12.49
C SER A 155 16.05 17.29 12.59
N ALA A 156 15.47 16.83 11.49
CA ALA A 156 14.76 15.56 11.42
C ALA A 156 15.33 14.68 10.31
N ASP A 157 15.47 13.39 10.63
CA ASP A 157 16.02 12.37 9.74
C ASP A 157 15.13 11.13 9.74
N TYR A 158 15.03 10.46 8.60
CA TYR A 158 14.45 9.12 8.56
C TYR A 158 15.33 8.11 9.29
N VAL A 159 14.71 7.24 10.08
CA VAL A 159 15.35 6.03 10.57
C VAL A 159 15.01 4.91 9.60
N TRP A 160 15.91 4.67 8.64
CA TRP A 160 15.75 3.56 7.70
C TRP A 160 15.78 2.21 8.41
N LYS A 161 14.94 1.27 7.95
CA LYS A 161 14.87 -0.09 8.46
C LYS A 161 14.82 -1.11 7.33
N ALA A 162 15.71 -2.09 7.41
CA ALA A 162 15.78 -3.21 6.48
C ALA A 162 14.61 -4.21 6.60
N THR A 163 13.71 -4.07 7.59
CA THR A 163 12.75 -5.12 7.99
C THR A 163 11.96 -5.74 6.84
N SER A 164 11.45 -4.93 5.89
CA SER A 164 10.72 -5.43 4.72
C SER A 164 11.61 -6.29 3.81
N TYR A 165 12.79 -5.76 3.47
CA TYR A 165 13.80 -6.44 2.65
C TYR A 165 14.34 -7.71 3.32
N ASP A 166 14.62 -7.67 4.62
CA ASP A 166 15.06 -8.82 5.41
C ASP A 166 14.00 -9.93 5.39
N ARG A 167 12.72 -9.59 5.51
CA ARG A 167 11.61 -10.56 5.44
C ARG A 167 11.46 -11.15 4.04
N MET A 168 11.64 -10.35 2.98
CA MET A 168 11.66 -10.86 1.60
C MET A 168 12.83 -11.84 1.39
N GLN A 169 14.05 -11.47 1.80
CA GLN A 169 15.23 -12.35 1.73
C GLN A 169 15.04 -13.64 2.52
N TYR A 170 14.49 -13.53 3.74
CA TYR A 170 14.19 -14.68 4.58
C TYR A 170 13.13 -15.60 3.96
N ALA A 171 12.09 -15.05 3.32
CA ALA A 171 11.08 -15.83 2.64
C ALA A 171 11.67 -16.62 1.47
N MET A 172 12.48 -15.98 0.62
CA MET A 172 13.16 -16.67 -0.48
C MET A 172 14.12 -17.75 0.01
N LYS A 173 14.86 -17.48 1.10
CA LYS A 173 15.70 -18.49 1.74
C LYS A 173 14.85 -19.67 2.26
N THR A 174 13.73 -19.39 2.92
CA THR A 174 12.82 -20.41 3.45
C THR A 174 12.25 -21.27 2.33
N PHE A 175 11.84 -20.66 1.22
CA PHE A 175 11.39 -21.37 0.02
C PHE A 175 12.46 -22.32 -0.53
N ALA A 176 13.75 -21.96 -0.40
CA ALA A 176 14.84 -22.78 -0.90
C ALA A 176 15.31 -23.89 0.04
N VAL A 177 15.15 -23.73 1.36
CA VAL A 177 15.69 -24.67 2.35
C VAL A 177 14.65 -25.52 3.06
N ASP A 178 13.38 -25.09 3.11
CA ASP A 178 12.30 -25.79 3.80
C ASP A 178 11.29 -26.35 2.79
N ASP A 179 11.41 -27.64 2.50
CA ASP A 179 10.50 -28.39 1.62
C ASP A 179 9.04 -28.39 2.11
N MET A 180 8.80 -28.03 3.38
CA MET A 180 7.48 -27.95 4.00
C MET A 180 6.90 -26.54 4.01
N SER A 181 7.61 -25.56 3.43
CA SER A 181 7.20 -24.15 3.36
C SER A 181 6.00 -23.93 2.43
N VAL A 182 5.87 -24.73 1.36
CA VAL A 182 4.73 -24.76 0.45
C VAL A 182 4.43 -26.19 0.02
N SER A 183 3.21 -26.47 -0.46
CA SER A 183 2.90 -27.77 -1.08
C SER A 183 3.68 -27.99 -2.37
N GLY A 184 3.99 -29.24 -2.72
CA GLY A 184 4.72 -29.57 -3.94
C GLY A 184 4.07 -29.06 -5.25
N TYR A 185 2.74 -29.01 -5.33
CA TYR A 185 2.06 -28.41 -6.48
C TYR A 185 2.36 -26.91 -6.59
N ILE A 186 2.23 -26.16 -5.48
CA ILE A 186 2.51 -24.73 -5.44
C ILE A 186 4.00 -24.48 -5.72
N PHE A 187 4.89 -25.25 -5.09
CA PHE A 187 6.33 -25.20 -5.31
C PHE A 187 6.69 -25.22 -6.80
N HIS A 188 6.23 -26.25 -7.52
CA HIS A 188 6.52 -26.39 -8.94
C HIS A 188 5.86 -25.30 -9.79
N LYS A 189 4.63 -24.86 -9.45
CA LYS A 189 3.98 -23.76 -10.16
C LYS A 189 4.70 -22.43 -9.97
N LEU A 190 5.22 -22.15 -8.77
CA LEU A 190 6.03 -20.95 -8.52
C LEU A 190 7.33 -20.97 -9.31
N LEU A 191 7.97 -22.13 -9.49
CA LEU A 191 9.16 -22.27 -10.35
C LEU A 191 8.83 -22.27 -11.87
N GLY A 192 7.56 -22.24 -12.26
CA GLY A 192 7.15 -22.29 -13.67
C GLY A 192 7.24 -23.68 -14.30
N HIS A 193 7.31 -24.74 -13.49
CA HIS A 193 7.32 -26.12 -13.96
C HIS A 193 5.93 -26.58 -14.42
N ASP A 194 5.92 -27.48 -15.38
CA ASP A 194 4.70 -28.10 -15.90
C ASP A 194 4.25 -29.23 -14.97
N VAL A 195 3.26 -28.94 -14.13
CA VAL A 195 2.64 -29.90 -13.21
C VAL A 195 1.14 -29.94 -13.43
N ALA A 196 0.62 -31.16 -13.54
CA ALA A 196 -0.81 -31.42 -13.66
C ALA A 196 -1.54 -31.06 -12.36
N VAL A 197 -2.72 -30.45 -12.49
CA VAL A 197 -3.56 -30.13 -11.34
C VAL A 197 -4.15 -31.42 -10.79
N ALA A 198 -3.78 -31.79 -9.57
CA ALA A 198 -4.48 -32.83 -8.85
C ALA A 198 -5.83 -32.26 -8.38
N PRO A 199 -6.98 -32.88 -8.74
CA PRO A 199 -8.27 -32.40 -8.29
C PRO A 199 -8.36 -32.48 -6.76
N MET A 200 -8.74 -31.36 -6.12
CA MET A 200 -8.94 -31.33 -4.67
C MET A 200 -10.24 -32.06 -4.33
N LYS A 201 -10.18 -32.98 -3.38
CA LYS A 201 -11.38 -33.59 -2.79
C LYS A 201 -12.03 -32.57 -1.86
N THR A 202 -12.94 -31.78 -2.40
CA THR A 202 -13.63 -30.72 -1.66
C THR A 202 -15.15 -30.90 -1.75
N THR A 203 -15.85 -30.88 -0.62
CA THR A 203 -17.33 -30.89 -0.60
C THR A 203 -17.85 -29.47 -0.80
N MET A 204 -18.41 -29.19 -1.97
CA MET A 204 -18.91 -27.86 -2.30
C MET A 204 -20.08 -27.42 -1.40
N PRO A 205 -20.15 -26.13 -1.02
CA PRO A 205 -21.24 -25.63 -0.20
C PRO A 205 -22.55 -25.64 -1.01
N LYS A 206 -23.67 -25.96 -0.34
CA LYS A 206 -25.00 -25.97 -0.97
C LYS A 206 -25.48 -24.56 -1.38
N LYS A 207 -25.04 -23.54 -0.64
CA LYS A 207 -25.33 -22.12 -0.87
C LYS A 207 -24.03 -21.33 -0.81
N PHE A 208 -23.83 -20.43 -1.76
CA PHE A 208 -22.65 -19.56 -1.81
C PHE A 208 -22.88 -18.21 -1.11
N SER A 209 -24.14 -17.85 -0.85
CA SER A 209 -24.51 -16.66 -0.07
C SER A 209 -23.88 -16.69 1.31
N VAL A 210 -23.32 -15.56 1.74
CA VAL A 210 -22.66 -15.41 3.04
C VAL A 210 -23.38 -14.33 3.85
N PRO A 211 -23.68 -14.55 5.14
CA PRO A 211 -24.28 -13.54 5.99
C PRO A 211 -23.47 -12.23 5.99
N GLY A 212 -24.15 -11.09 5.98
CA GLY A 212 -23.50 -9.77 6.05
C GLY A 212 -22.79 -9.30 4.77
N LEU A 213 -22.81 -10.09 3.70
CA LEU A 213 -22.26 -9.72 2.39
C LEU A 213 -23.38 -9.59 1.33
N PRO A 214 -23.16 -8.77 0.27
CA PRO A 214 -24.09 -8.67 -0.86
C PRO A 214 -24.28 -10.00 -1.59
N ASP A 215 -25.39 -10.10 -2.32
CA ASP A 215 -25.63 -11.21 -3.24
C ASP A 215 -24.59 -11.25 -4.37
N LEU A 216 -24.27 -12.47 -4.77
CA LEU A 216 -23.20 -12.75 -5.73
C LEU A 216 -23.78 -12.94 -7.13
N ASN A 217 -23.11 -12.38 -8.13
CA ASN A 217 -23.44 -12.65 -9.52
C ASN A 217 -22.80 -13.96 -10.04
N THR A 218 -23.16 -14.34 -11.26
CA THR A 218 -22.70 -15.58 -11.90
C THR A 218 -21.17 -15.67 -12.01
N SER A 219 -20.47 -14.57 -12.34
CA SER A 219 -19.01 -14.55 -12.47
C SER A 219 -18.31 -14.74 -11.13
N GLN A 220 -18.84 -14.12 -10.07
CA GLN A 220 -18.34 -14.25 -8.71
C GLN A 220 -18.57 -15.67 -8.18
N ILE A 221 -19.75 -16.25 -8.42
CA ILE A 221 -20.04 -17.65 -8.06
C ILE A 221 -19.12 -18.62 -8.81
N ALA A 222 -18.89 -18.39 -10.10
CA ALA A 222 -17.96 -19.21 -10.89
C ALA A 222 -16.54 -19.12 -10.34
N ALA A 223 -16.07 -17.92 -9.96
CA ALA A 223 -14.78 -17.72 -9.33
C ALA A 223 -14.66 -18.48 -8.00
N ILE A 224 -15.66 -18.37 -7.12
CA ILE A 224 -15.67 -19.09 -5.84
C ILE A 224 -15.65 -20.61 -6.07
N LYS A 225 -16.45 -21.12 -7.02
CA LYS A 225 -16.48 -22.56 -7.34
C LYS A 225 -15.13 -23.07 -7.80
N ALA A 226 -14.50 -22.36 -8.73
CA ALA A 226 -13.19 -22.73 -9.26
C ALA A 226 -12.14 -22.72 -8.13
N VAL A 227 -12.06 -21.62 -7.37
CA VAL A 227 -11.10 -21.44 -6.28
C VAL A 227 -11.18 -22.55 -5.23
N LEU A 228 -12.38 -22.90 -4.76
CA LEU A 228 -12.55 -23.92 -3.71
C LEU A 228 -12.12 -25.33 -4.16
N SER A 229 -11.94 -25.54 -5.47
CA SER A 229 -11.56 -26.83 -6.06
C SER A 229 -10.11 -26.91 -6.55
N THR A 230 -9.37 -25.79 -6.52
CA THR A 230 -7.99 -25.73 -7.04
C THR A 230 -7.00 -25.21 -6.00
N PRO A 231 -5.77 -25.76 -5.97
CA PRO A 231 -4.74 -25.38 -5.00
C PRO A 231 -4.08 -24.02 -5.30
N LEU A 232 -4.17 -23.52 -6.54
CA LEU A 232 -3.66 -22.20 -6.90
C LEU A 232 -4.63 -21.57 -7.88
N SER A 233 -5.10 -20.36 -7.57
CA SER A 233 -6.04 -19.60 -8.39
C SER A 233 -5.62 -18.15 -8.50
N LEU A 234 -5.84 -17.59 -9.70
CA LEU A 234 -5.76 -16.16 -9.95
C LEU A 234 -7.18 -15.63 -10.16
N ILE A 235 -7.57 -14.57 -9.47
CA ILE A 235 -8.78 -13.80 -9.75
C ILE A 235 -8.37 -12.45 -10.29
N GLN A 236 -8.73 -12.17 -11.53
CA GLN A 236 -8.66 -10.82 -12.09
C GLN A 236 -9.96 -10.09 -11.82
N GLY A 237 -9.90 -8.94 -11.15
CA GLY A 237 -11.08 -8.11 -10.93
C GLY A 237 -10.88 -6.67 -11.37
N PRO A 238 -11.44 -6.30 -12.53
CA PRO A 238 -11.56 -4.91 -12.97
C PRO A 238 -12.21 -4.00 -11.91
N PRO A 239 -12.07 -2.67 -12.00
CA PRO A 239 -12.65 -1.73 -11.05
C PRO A 239 -14.16 -1.94 -10.86
N GLY A 240 -14.61 -1.95 -9.61
CA GLY A 240 -16.04 -2.07 -9.26
C GLY A 240 -16.65 -3.47 -9.41
N THR A 241 -15.89 -4.50 -9.74
CA THR A 241 -16.42 -5.87 -9.95
C THR A 241 -16.67 -6.70 -8.69
N GLY A 242 -16.43 -6.11 -7.52
CA GLY A 242 -16.63 -6.79 -6.24
C GLY A 242 -15.53 -7.78 -5.86
N LYS A 243 -14.26 -7.47 -6.19
CA LYS A 243 -13.07 -8.22 -5.75
C LYS A 243 -13.13 -8.57 -4.26
N THR A 244 -13.20 -7.55 -3.40
CA THR A 244 -13.19 -7.69 -1.94
C THR A 244 -14.38 -8.50 -1.41
N VAL A 245 -15.57 -8.37 -2.03
CA VAL A 245 -16.76 -9.18 -1.68
C VAL A 245 -16.54 -10.65 -2.05
N THR A 246 -15.96 -10.90 -3.22
CA THR A 246 -15.61 -12.25 -3.68
C THR A 246 -14.53 -12.87 -2.79
N SER A 247 -13.48 -12.13 -2.46
CA SER A 247 -12.41 -12.54 -1.53
C SER A 247 -12.97 -12.90 -0.15
N ALA A 248 -13.79 -12.03 0.45
CA ALA A 248 -14.41 -12.29 1.75
C ALA A 248 -15.31 -13.53 1.73
N THR A 249 -16.03 -13.78 0.62
CA THR A 249 -16.84 -14.99 0.43
C THR A 249 -15.98 -16.25 0.33
N ILE A 250 -14.88 -16.20 -0.43
CA ILE A 250 -13.93 -17.31 -0.53
C ILE A 250 -13.37 -17.64 0.85
N ILE A 251 -12.92 -16.64 1.60
CA ILE A 251 -12.37 -16.79 2.96
C ILE A 251 -13.41 -17.44 3.88
N TYR A 252 -14.66 -16.98 3.83
CA TYR A 252 -15.75 -17.57 4.60
C TYR A 252 -15.89 -19.07 4.33
N HIS A 253 -15.99 -19.48 3.07
CA HIS A 253 -16.14 -20.89 2.72
C HIS A 253 -14.89 -21.69 3.06
N LEU A 254 -13.68 -21.17 2.86
CA LEU A 254 -12.44 -21.85 3.25
C LEU A 254 -12.36 -22.11 4.76
N CYS A 255 -12.78 -21.16 5.60
CA CYS A 255 -12.86 -21.33 7.05
C CYS A 255 -13.85 -22.45 7.42
N LYS A 256 -15.04 -22.45 6.79
CA LYS A 256 -16.11 -23.42 7.09
C LYS A 256 -15.82 -24.83 6.54
N MET A 257 -15.10 -24.94 5.42
CA MET A 257 -14.99 -26.20 4.68
C MET A 257 -13.91 -27.16 5.18
N ASN A 258 -13.05 -26.76 6.11
CA ASN A 258 -12.04 -27.65 6.72
C ASN A 258 -11.66 -27.23 8.14
N ASN A 259 -12.47 -26.39 8.81
CA ASN A 259 -12.17 -25.76 10.10
C ASN A 259 -10.74 -25.15 10.13
N GLY A 260 -10.29 -24.67 8.97
CA GLY A 260 -8.91 -24.29 8.73
C GLY A 260 -8.77 -22.79 8.80
N GLN A 261 -7.86 -22.32 9.65
CA GLN A 261 -7.51 -20.91 9.72
C GLN A 261 -6.98 -20.41 8.37
N VAL A 262 -7.40 -19.21 7.97
CA VAL A 262 -6.99 -18.57 6.70
C VAL A 262 -6.08 -17.38 7.01
N LEU A 263 -4.94 -17.31 6.31
CA LEU A 263 -4.11 -16.11 6.28
C LEU A 263 -4.55 -15.21 5.13
N VAL A 264 -4.81 -13.95 5.44
CA VAL A 264 -5.28 -12.94 4.49
C VAL A 264 -4.27 -11.81 4.47
N CYS A 265 -3.73 -11.54 3.27
CA CYS A 265 -2.73 -10.52 3.07
C CYS A 265 -3.11 -9.54 1.96
N ALA A 266 -2.53 -8.34 2.03
CA ALA A 266 -2.47 -7.37 0.95
C ALA A 266 -1.22 -6.49 1.13
N PRO A 267 -0.69 -5.82 0.09
CA PRO A 267 0.48 -4.95 0.22
C PRO A 267 0.25 -3.76 1.16
N SER A 268 -0.92 -3.11 1.05
CA SER A 268 -1.21 -1.88 1.78
C SER A 268 -2.09 -2.11 3.01
N ASN A 269 -1.87 -1.33 4.07
CA ASN A 269 -2.68 -1.42 5.29
C ASN A 269 -4.16 -1.12 5.01
N VAL A 270 -4.45 -0.15 4.14
CA VAL A 270 -5.82 0.22 3.76
C VAL A 270 -6.55 -0.96 3.12
N ALA A 271 -5.90 -1.68 2.19
CA ALA A 271 -6.49 -2.86 1.57
C ALA A 271 -6.77 -3.97 2.60
N VAL A 272 -5.83 -4.21 3.53
CA VAL A 272 -6.02 -5.18 4.62
C VAL A 272 -7.19 -4.79 5.51
N ASP A 273 -7.31 -3.51 5.88
CA ASP A 273 -8.35 -3.03 6.79
C ASP A 273 -9.75 -3.13 6.15
N GLN A 274 -9.88 -2.75 4.87
CA GLN A 274 -11.12 -2.92 4.10
C GLN A 274 -11.55 -4.38 4.02
N LEU A 275 -10.61 -5.29 3.73
CA LEU A 275 -10.90 -6.72 3.65
C LEU A 275 -11.24 -7.30 5.03
N CYS A 276 -10.53 -6.87 6.08
CA CYS A 276 -10.81 -7.24 7.47
C CYS A 276 -12.23 -6.86 7.90
N GLU A 277 -12.68 -5.64 7.57
CA GLU A 277 -14.03 -5.17 7.87
C GLU A 277 -15.09 -6.04 7.17
N ARG A 278 -14.89 -6.37 5.89
CA ARG A 278 -15.81 -7.22 5.12
C ARG A 278 -15.89 -8.64 5.67
N ILE A 279 -14.76 -9.22 6.06
CA ILE A 279 -14.72 -10.56 6.65
C ILE A 279 -15.40 -10.55 8.03
N HIS A 280 -15.16 -9.51 8.84
CA HIS A 280 -15.77 -9.39 10.17
C HIS A 280 -17.31 -9.41 10.10
N ARG A 281 -17.90 -8.74 9.10
CA ARG A 281 -19.36 -8.74 8.87
C ARG A 281 -19.97 -10.13 8.63
N THR A 282 -19.15 -11.12 8.26
CA THR A 282 -19.59 -12.51 8.08
C THR A 282 -19.79 -13.28 9.39
N GLY A 283 -19.37 -12.70 10.53
CA GLY A 283 -19.40 -13.34 11.85
C GLY A 283 -18.21 -14.25 12.14
N LEU A 284 -17.17 -14.25 11.30
CA LEU A 284 -15.91 -14.95 11.58
C LEU A 284 -15.08 -14.21 12.64
N LYS A 285 -14.26 -14.96 13.39
CA LYS A 285 -13.27 -14.43 14.33
C LYS A 285 -12.05 -13.94 13.55
N VAL A 286 -11.98 -12.64 13.31
CA VAL A 286 -10.91 -12.00 12.56
C VAL A 286 -9.92 -11.33 13.49
N VAL A 287 -8.63 -11.58 13.30
CA VAL A 287 -7.53 -10.90 13.99
C VAL A 287 -6.74 -10.07 12.98
N ARG A 288 -6.69 -8.75 13.19
CA ARG A 288 -5.84 -7.84 12.42
C ARG A 288 -4.49 -7.69 13.12
N LEU A 289 -3.44 -8.26 12.53
CA LEU A 289 -2.07 -8.16 13.05
C LEU A 289 -1.35 -6.96 12.42
N THR A 290 -1.04 -5.93 13.20
CA THR A 290 -0.29 -4.74 12.77
C THR A 290 1.17 -4.80 13.22
N ALA A 291 2.03 -4.01 12.58
CA ALA A 291 3.42 -3.86 13.04
C ALA A 291 3.44 -3.15 14.41
N LYS A 292 4.39 -3.52 15.28
CA LYS A 292 4.53 -2.91 16.61
C LYS A 292 4.73 -1.40 16.58
N SER A 293 5.34 -0.85 15.53
CA SER A 293 5.48 0.60 15.35
C SER A 293 4.13 1.32 15.14
N ARG A 294 3.05 0.58 14.93
CA ARG A 294 1.68 1.06 14.78
C ARG A 294 0.79 0.68 15.96
N GLU A 295 1.33 0.01 16.97
CA GLU A 295 0.62 -0.34 18.20
C GLU A 295 0.94 0.74 19.25
N ASP A 296 -0.08 1.35 19.85
CA ASP A 296 0.12 2.22 21.02
C ASP A 296 0.19 1.35 22.27
N VAL A 297 1.34 0.70 22.48
CA VAL A 297 1.56 -0.19 23.61
C VAL A 297 2.84 0.22 24.30
N GLU A 298 2.74 0.84 25.48
CA GLU A 298 3.60 0.47 26.61
C GLU A 298 3.16 1.07 27.96
N SER A 299 3.54 0.35 29.02
CA SER A 299 3.19 0.60 30.42
C SER A 299 4.46 0.80 31.25
N SER A 300 4.41 1.71 32.22
CA SER A 300 5.51 2.01 33.15
C SER A 300 5.62 0.93 34.24
N LEU A 301 6.14 -0.24 33.86
CA LEU A 301 6.28 -1.38 34.76
C LEU A 301 7.72 -1.54 35.27
N SER A 302 7.87 -2.14 36.47
CA SER A 302 9.17 -2.57 36.97
C SER A 302 9.78 -3.64 36.04
N SER A 303 11.09 -3.84 36.06
CA SER A 303 11.74 -4.82 35.17
C SER A 303 11.24 -6.28 35.35
N GLN A 304 10.74 -6.62 36.53
CA GLN A 304 10.11 -7.93 36.78
C GLN A 304 8.67 -7.98 36.24
N ASP A 305 7.90 -6.91 36.45
CA ASP A 305 6.53 -6.81 35.94
C ASP A 305 6.51 -6.70 34.42
N GLU A 306 7.50 -6.04 33.81
CA GLU A 306 7.65 -5.95 32.35
C GLU A 306 7.95 -7.32 31.74
N LYS A 307 8.80 -8.14 32.41
CA LYS A 307 9.04 -9.54 31.99
C LYS A 307 7.76 -10.36 32.08
N LYS A 308 7.04 -10.25 33.21
CA LYS A 308 5.77 -10.98 33.41
C LYS A 308 4.70 -10.53 32.42
N PHE A 309 4.56 -9.23 32.20
CA PHE A 309 3.67 -8.62 31.22
C PHE A 309 3.99 -9.13 29.82
N LYS A 310 5.26 -9.04 29.37
CA LYS A 310 5.68 -9.57 28.06
C LYS A 310 5.40 -11.07 27.91
N GLN A 311 5.55 -11.86 28.97
CA GLN A 311 5.21 -13.29 28.94
C GLN A 311 3.70 -13.53 28.80
N LEU A 312 2.88 -12.84 29.60
CA LEU A 312 1.43 -12.94 29.57
C LEU A 312 0.86 -12.43 28.23
N THR A 313 1.36 -11.29 27.73
CA THR A 313 0.98 -10.74 26.43
C THR A 313 1.31 -11.72 25.32
N LYS A 314 2.52 -12.31 25.28
CA LYS A 314 2.87 -13.33 24.29
C LYS A 314 2.00 -14.60 24.39
N ALA A 315 1.57 -14.95 25.60
CA ALA A 315 0.65 -16.07 25.80
C ALA A 315 -0.74 -15.74 25.25
N ALA A 316 -1.27 -14.56 25.55
CA ALA A 316 -2.56 -14.07 25.06
C ALA A 316 -2.57 -13.87 23.55
N GLU A 317 -1.55 -13.23 22.97
CA GLU A 317 -1.40 -13.05 21.51
C GLU A 317 -1.46 -14.39 20.80
N ARG A 318 -0.72 -15.39 21.30
CA ARG A 318 -0.71 -16.74 20.72
C ARG A 318 -2.06 -17.44 20.85
N ASP A 319 -2.75 -17.29 21.99
CA ASP A 319 -4.07 -17.90 22.18
C ASP A 319 -5.11 -17.25 21.26
N ILE A 320 -5.11 -15.93 21.15
CA ILE A 320 -5.98 -15.18 20.23
C ILE A 320 -5.70 -15.58 18.78
N LEU A 321 -4.42 -15.59 18.37
CA LEU A 321 -4.03 -15.99 17.02
C LEU A 321 -4.39 -17.44 16.73
N HIS A 322 -4.22 -18.37 17.67
CA HIS A 322 -4.55 -19.79 17.44
C HIS A 322 -6.07 -20.02 17.32
N ASN A 323 -6.88 -19.25 18.05
CA ASN A 323 -8.34 -19.40 18.08
C ASN A 323 -9.07 -18.57 17.02
N ALA A 324 -8.35 -17.80 16.20
CA ALA A 324 -8.92 -17.01 15.11
C ALA A 324 -9.33 -17.90 13.92
N ASP A 325 -10.43 -17.54 13.26
CA ASP A 325 -10.78 -18.15 11.97
C ASP A 325 -9.90 -17.55 10.86
N VAL A 326 -9.60 -16.24 10.98
CA VAL A 326 -8.86 -15.48 9.97
C VAL A 326 -7.82 -14.59 10.63
N VAL A 327 -6.60 -14.60 10.10
CA VAL A 327 -5.55 -13.63 10.44
C VAL A 327 -5.31 -12.71 9.25
N CYS A 328 -5.52 -11.41 9.44
CA CYS A 328 -5.32 -10.36 8.45
C CYS A 328 -4.04 -9.57 8.76
N CYS A 329 -3.12 -9.45 7.80
CA CYS A 329 -1.92 -8.62 7.94
C CYS A 329 -1.43 -8.13 6.57
N THR A 330 -0.43 -7.24 6.52
CA THR A 330 0.21 -6.95 5.23
C THR A 330 1.05 -8.14 4.76
N CYS A 331 1.42 -8.19 3.47
CA CYS A 331 2.33 -9.23 2.94
C CYS A 331 3.64 -9.27 3.74
N VAL A 332 4.30 -8.13 3.92
CA VAL A 332 5.47 -8.01 4.82
C VAL A 332 5.11 -8.38 6.25
N GLY A 333 3.94 -7.98 6.74
CA GLY A 333 3.41 -8.27 8.07
C GLY A 333 3.33 -9.78 8.38
N ALA A 334 3.16 -10.63 7.37
CA ALA A 334 3.12 -12.09 7.55
C ALA A 334 4.45 -12.66 8.10
N GLY A 335 5.57 -11.97 7.85
CA GLY A 335 6.88 -12.31 8.43
C GLY A 335 7.07 -11.87 9.89
N ASP A 336 6.01 -11.45 10.59
CA ASP A 336 6.09 -11.08 12.01
C ASP A 336 6.47 -12.30 12.88
N PRO A 337 7.40 -12.16 13.84
CA PRO A 337 7.79 -13.26 14.72
C PRO A 337 6.63 -13.94 15.46
N ARG A 338 5.52 -13.24 15.70
CA ARG A 338 4.30 -13.79 16.30
C ARG A 338 3.67 -14.89 15.44
N LEU A 339 3.88 -14.87 14.13
CA LEU A 339 3.38 -15.87 13.17
C LEU A 339 4.39 -16.97 12.83
N SER A 340 5.68 -16.81 13.20
CA SER A 340 6.78 -17.71 12.79
C SER A 340 6.60 -19.19 13.11
N LYS A 341 5.77 -19.54 14.11
CA LYS A 341 5.49 -20.93 14.52
C LYS A 341 4.12 -21.44 14.05
N MET A 342 3.38 -20.63 13.31
CA MET A 342 2.08 -20.97 12.76
C MET A 342 2.22 -21.45 11.32
N LYS A 343 1.28 -22.30 10.88
CA LYS A 343 1.20 -22.73 9.48
C LYS A 343 -0.18 -22.40 8.94
N PHE A 344 -0.20 -21.78 7.77
CA PHE A 344 -1.42 -21.36 7.10
C PHE A 344 -1.59 -22.17 5.82
N ARG A 345 -2.46 -23.18 5.89
CA ARG A 345 -2.77 -24.02 4.74
C ARG A 345 -3.40 -23.20 3.60
N ASN A 346 -4.28 -22.28 3.96
CA ASN A 346 -5.04 -21.45 3.04
C ASN A 346 -4.52 -20.00 3.13
N VAL A 347 -4.05 -19.46 2.02
CA VAL A 347 -3.55 -18.08 1.92
C VAL A 347 -4.32 -17.36 0.82
N LEU A 348 -4.88 -16.19 1.13
CA LEU A 348 -5.44 -15.27 0.14
C LEU A 348 -4.64 -13.97 0.17
N ILE A 349 -4.15 -13.54 -1.00
CA ILE A 349 -3.47 -12.26 -1.16
C ILE A 349 -4.32 -11.38 -2.07
N ASP A 350 -4.94 -10.34 -1.50
CA ASP A 350 -5.69 -9.33 -2.23
C ASP A 350 -4.75 -8.22 -2.72
N GLU A 351 -5.10 -7.57 -3.82
CA GLU A 351 -4.24 -6.59 -4.51
C GLU A 351 -2.81 -7.10 -4.77
N SER A 352 -2.65 -8.40 -5.02
CA SER A 352 -1.36 -9.08 -5.22
C SER A 352 -0.55 -8.54 -6.41
N THR A 353 -1.20 -7.84 -7.35
CA THR A 353 -0.54 -7.18 -8.48
C THR A 353 0.24 -5.92 -8.07
N GLN A 354 -0.02 -5.34 -6.90
CA GLN A 354 0.74 -4.21 -6.35
C GLN A 354 2.00 -4.64 -5.58
N SER A 355 2.19 -5.93 -5.32
CA SER A 355 3.34 -6.44 -4.57
C SER A 355 4.40 -7.01 -5.51
N ALA A 356 5.66 -6.67 -5.25
CA ALA A 356 6.79 -7.36 -5.87
C ALA A 356 6.73 -8.84 -5.50
N GLU A 357 7.20 -9.72 -6.38
CA GLU A 357 7.09 -11.15 -6.16
C GLU A 357 7.74 -11.65 -4.84
N PRO A 358 8.95 -11.19 -4.44
CA PRO A 358 9.52 -11.55 -3.14
C PRO A 358 8.67 -11.15 -1.94
N GLU A 359 7.87 -10.09 -2.05
CA GLU A 359 6.92 -9.67 -1.02
C GLU A 359 5.74 -10.64 -0.92
N CYS A 360 5.18 -11.07 -2.06
CA CYS A 360 4.13 -12.08 -2.11
C CYS A 360 4.58 -13.44 -1.55
N MET A 361 5.88 -13.75 -1.62
CA MET A 361 6.42 -15.02 -1.11
C MET A 361 6.36 -15.11 0.43
N ILE A 362 6.40 -13.98 1.15
CA ILE A 362 6.43 -13.95 2.62
C ILE A 362 5.27 -14.73 3.26
N PRO A 363 3.99 -14.49 2.92
CA PRO A 363 2.89 -15.29 3.45
C PRO A 363 2.83 -16.71 2.89
N LEU A 364 3.35 -16.97 1.68
CA LEU A 364 3.24 -18.29 1.05
C LEU A 364 4.11 -19.34 1.74
N VAL A 365 5.32 -18.97 2.15
CA VAL A 365 6.28 -19.89 2.79
C VAL A 365 5.86 -20.33 4.21
N LEU A 366 4.72 -19.85 4.71
CA LEU A 366 4.14 -20.25 6.00
C LEU A 366 3.33 -21.56 5.90
N GLY A 367 3.72 -22.50 5.04
CA GLY A 367 3.08 -23.81 4.89
C GLY A 367 1.89 -23.85 3.94
N CYS A 368 1.86 -22.96 2.94
CA CYS A 368 0.71 -22.81 2.04
C CYS A 368 0.45 -24.07 1.20
N LYS A 369 -0.81 -24.52 1.17
CA LYS A 369 -1.28 -25.64 0.30
C LYS A 369 -2.42 -25.24 -0.63
N GLN A 370 -3.08 -24.14 -0.35
CA GLN A 370 -4.06 -23.51 -1.23
C GLN A 370 -3.85 -22.00 -1.22
N VAL A 371 -3.61 -21.41 -2.39
CA VAL A 371 -3.38 -19.98 -2.56
C VAL A 371 -4.38 -19.37 -3.53
N VAL A 372 -4.87 -18.18 -3.19
CA VAL A 372 -5.69 -17.35 -4.06
C VAL A 372 -5.01 -15.99 -4.19
N LEU A 373 -4.57 -15.66 -5.40
CA LEU A 373 -4.03 -14.34 -5.72
C LEU A 373 -5.13 -13.53 -6.40
N VAL A 374 -5.56 -12.45 -5.76
CA VAL A 374 -6.57 -11.54 -6.29
C VAL A 374 -5.85 -10.26 -6.67
N GLY A 375 -6.16 -9.70 -7.84
CA GLY A 375 -5.54 -8.48 -8.31
C GLY A 375 -6.03 -8.08 -9.69
N ASP A 376 -5.35 -7.10 -10.28
CA ASP A 376 -5.62 -6.67 -11.64
C ASP A 376 -4.37 -6.06 -12.27
N HIS A 377 -3.73 -6.82 -13.16
CA HIS A 377 -2.49 -6.43 -13.85
C HIS A 377 -2.68 -5.31 -14.89
N LYS A 378 -3.90 -4.77 -15.02
CA LYS A 378 -4.20 -3.55 -15.77
C LYS A 378 -4.24 -2.30 -14.88
N GLN A 379 -4.08 -2.45 -13.56
CA GLN A 379 -3.97 -1.37 -12.58
C GLN A 379 -2.51 -1.17 -12.15
N LEU A 380 -2.27 -0.40 -11.08
CA LEU A 380 -0.92 -0.12 -10.60
C LEU A 380 -0.20 -1.41 -10.17
N GLY A 381 1.06 -1.50 -10.59
CA GLY A 381 1.99 -2.55 -10.19
C GLY A 381 2.84 -2.17 -8.97
N PRO A 382 3.86 -2.96 -8.65
CA PRO A 382 4.81 -2.68 -7.58
C PRO A 382 5.64 -1.42 -7.86
N VAL A 383 5.82 -0.59 -6.84
CA VAL A 383 6.70 0.59 -6.90
C VAL A 383 8.13 0.16 -6.59
N ILE A 384 9.01 0.17 -7.59
CA ILE A 384 10.44 -0.14 -7.47
C ILE A 384 11.25 1.13 -7.77
N MET A 385 11.97 1.63 -6.79
CA MET A 385 12.69 2.90 -6.89
C MET A 385 13.99 2.76 -7.68
N ASN A 386 14.70 1.65 -7.50
CA ASN A 386 15.91 1.36 -8.24
C ASN A 386 15.59 0.98 -9.69
N LYS A 387 15.92 1.87 -10.63
CA LYS A 387 15.66 1.68 -12.07
C LYS A 387 16.33 0.43 -12.66
N LYS A 388 17.50 0.02 -12.16
CA LYS A 388 18.19 -1.19 -12.64
C LYS A 388 17.43 -2.44 -12.17
N ALA A 389 17.04 -2.49 -10.89
CA ALA A 389 16.24 -3.59 -10.35
C ALA A 389 14.87 -3.69 -11.04
N ALA A 390 14.21 -2.55 -11.27
CA ALA A 390 12.96 -2.49 -12.02
C ALA A 390 13.13 -3.03 -13.45
N LYS A 391 14.16 -2.58 -14.19
CA LYS A 391 14.45 -3.05 -15.55
C LYS A 391 14.77 -4.54 -15.60
N ALA A 392 15.41 -5.08 -14.56
CA ALA A 392 15.66 -6.51 -14.43
C ALA A 392 14.41 -7.33 -14.08
N GLY A 393 13.26 -6.69 -13.81
CA GLY A 393 11.96 -7.34 -13.65
C GLY A 393 11.43 -7.40 -12.22
N LEU A 394 12.06 -6.72 -11.24
CA LEU A 394 11.53 -6.68 -9.87
C LEU A 394 10.15 -5.99 -9.79
N ASN A 395 9.80 -5.19 -10.80
CA ASN A 395 8.49 -4.54 -10.93
C ASN A 395 7.40 -5.45 -11.54
N GLN A 396 7.73 -6.71 -11.86
CA GLN A 396 6.74 -7.71 -12.24
C GLN A 396 6.22 -8.41 -10.98
N SER A 397 4.91 -8.40 -10.79
CA SER A 397 4.25 -9.12 -9.69
C SER A 397 4.23 -10.63 -9.93
N LEU A 398 4.09 -11.41 -8.85
CA LEU A 398 3.89 -12.86 -8.95
C LEU A 398 2.67 -13.21 -9.81
N PHE A 399 1.60 -12.42 -9.67
CA PHE A 399 0.37 -12.58 -10.45
C PHE A 399 0.66 -12.47 -11.96
N GLU A 400 1.38 -11.43 -12.38
CA GLU A 400 1.73 -11.20 -13.79
C GLU A 400 2.64 -12.30 -14.34
N ARG A 401 3.64 -12.73 -13.57
CA ARG A 401 4.53 -13.82 -14.01
C ARG A 401 3.75 -15.12 -14.22
N LEU A 402 2.81 -15.45 -13.33
CA LEU A 402 1.95 -16.62 -13.49
C LEU A 402 1.00 -16.51 -14.69
N VAL A 403 0.49 -15.31 -14.99
CA VAL A 403 -0.26 -15.06 -16.25
C VAL A 403 0.61 -15.29 -17.47
N ASN A 404 1.86 -14.81 -17.46
CA ASN A 404 2.82 -15.02 -18.54
C ASN A 404 3.21 -16.51 -18.70
N LEU A 405 3.18 -17.27 -17.60
CA LEU A 405 3.27 -18.74 -17.58
C LEU A 405 1.99 -19.45 -18.03
N ARG A 406 1.06 -18.74 -18.67
CA ARG A 406 -0.20 -19.26 -19.24
C ARG A 406 -1.22 -19.72 -18.19
N LEU A 407 -1.08 -19.31 -16.93
CA LEU A 407 -2.14 -19.54 -15.96
C LEU A 407 -3.27 -18.52 -16.19
N VAL A 408 -4.46 -19.02 -16.53
CA VAL A 408 -5.60 -18.17 -16.89
C VAL A 408 -6.29 -17.63 -15.64
N PRO A 409 -6.36 -16.29 -15.44
CA PRO A 409 -7.13 -15.71 -14.35
C PRO A 409 -8.62 -15.87 -14.54
N ILE A 410 -9.33 -16.12 -13.45
CA ILE A 410 -10.79 -16.05 -13.43
C ILE A 410 -11.17 -14.58 -13.38
N ARG A 411 -11.82 -14.08 -14.44
CA ARG A 411 -12.21 -12.66 -14.53
C ARG A 411 -13.59 -12.42 -13.95
N LEU A 412 -13.70 -11.48 -13.02
CA LEU A 412 -14.98 -10.88 -12.63
C LEU A 412 -15.37 -9.86 -13.71
N ASN A 413 -16.59 -9.91 -14.23
CA ASN A 413 -16.93 -9.17 -15.47
C ASN A 413 -18.11 -8.20 -15.35
N ILE A 414 -18.70 -8.02 -14.17
CA ILE A 414 -19.82 -7.08 -13.96
C ILE A 414 -19.39 -6.03 -12.93
N GLN A 415 -19.32 -4.76 -13.33
CA GLN A 415 -18.98 -3.63 -12.47
C GLN A 415 -20.24 -3.02 -11.83
N TYR A 416 -20.17 -2.67 -10.56
CA TYR A 416 -21.25 -2.08 -9.77
C TYR A 416 -20.92 -0.70 -9.21
N ARG A 417 -19.81 -0.08 -9.63
CA ARG A 417 -19.33 1.18 -9.07
C ARG A 417 -19.82 2.38 -9.87
N MET A 418 -19.48 2.42 -11.15
CA MET A 418 -19.51 3.64 -11.96
C MET A 418 -20.76 3.72 -12.83
N HIS A 419 -21.17 4.95 -13.18
CA HIS A 419 -22.15 5.19 -14.24
C HIS A 419 -21.69 4.53 -15.57
N PRO A 420 -22.58 3.94 -16.39
CA PRO A 420 -22.18 3.27 -17.63
C PRO A 420 -21.23 4.07 -18.54
N CYS A 421 -21.46 5.38 -18.72
CA CYS A 421 -20.58 6.22 -19.54
C CYS A 421 -19.14 6.33 -19.01
N LEU A 422 -18.94 6.27 -17.69
CA LEU A 422 -17.62 6.32 -17.08
C LEU A 422 -16.85 5.01 -17.26
N SER A 423 -17.57 3.89 -17.31
CA SER A 423 -16.98 2.55 -17.47
C SER A 423 -16.61 2.21 -18.91
N GLU A 424 -17.19 2.91 -19.89
CA GLU A 424 -17.04 2.61 -21.32
C GLU A 424 -15.59 2.69 -21.78
N PHE A 425 -14.93 3.82 -21.54
CA PHE A 425 -13.53 4.00 -21.92
C PHE A 425 -12.59 2.99 -21.23
N PRO A 426 -12.61 2.82 -19.89
CA PRO A 426 -11.78 1.81 -19.23
C PRO A 426 -12.04 0.38 -19.73
N SER A 427 -13.31 0.02 -19.95
CA SER A 427 -13.71 -1.30 -20.49
C SER A 427 -13.06 -1.56 -21.84
N ASN A 428 -13.22 -0.63 -22.78
CA ASN A 428 -12.75 -0.78 -24.16
C ASN A 428 -11.21 -0.75 -24.24
N MET A 429 -10.56 0.12 -23.48
CA MET A 429 -9.11 0.32 -23.56
C MET A 429 -8.29 -0.74 -22.83
N PHE A 430 -8.77 -1.25 -21.69
CA PHE A 430 -7.97 -2.11 -20.82
C PHE A 430 -8.51 -3.54 -20.69
N TYR A 431 -9.78 -3.76 -21.03
CA TYR A 431 -10.47 -5.04 -20.83
C TYR A 431 -11.20 -5.53 -22.09
N ASP A 432 -10.79 -5.07 -23.27
CA ASP A 432 -11.30 -5.53 -24.58
C ASP A 432 -12.83 -5.40 -24.73
N GLY A 433 -13.45 -4.42 -24.04
CA GLY A 433 -14.90 -4.22 -24.03
C GLY A 433 -15.69 -5.28 -23.23
N SER A 434 -15.01 -6.15 -22.48
CA SER A 434 -15.64 -7.28 -21.78
C SER A 434 -16.30 -6.93 -20.44
N LEU A 435 -16.11 -5.70 -19.93
CA LEU A 435 -16.68 -5.26 -18.67
C LEU A 435 -18.15 -4.84 -18.85
N GLN A 436 -19.04 -5.53 -18.15
CA GLN A 436 -20.49 -5.29 -18.15
C GLN A 436 -20.93 -4.40 -16.99
N ASN A 437 -22.06 -3.72 -17.15
CA ASN A 437 -22.63 -2.85 -16.13
C ASN A 437 -23.69 -3.58 -15.31
N GLY A 438 -23.43 -3.74 -14.01
CA GLY A 438 -24.39 -4.24 -13.02
C GLY A 438 -25.29 -3.15 -12.43
N VAL A 439 -25.07 -1.89 -12.85
CA VAL A 439 -25.88 -0.72 -12.51
C VAL A 439 -26.30 0.00 -13.78
N THR A 440 -27.48 0.61 -13.75
CA THR A 440 -28.04 1.36 -14.86
C THR A 440 -27.68 2.84 -14.77
N VAL A 441 -27.95 3.58 -15.84
CA VAL A 441 -27.90 5.07 -15.86
C VAL A 441 -28.72 5.64 -14.68
N LYS A 442 -29.93 5.13 -14.47
CA LYS A 442 -30.84 5.61 -13.42
C LYS A 442 -30.29 5.40 -12.01
N ASP A 443 -29.53 4.33 -11.78
CA ASP A 443 -28.93 4.03 -10.47
C ASP A 443 -27.75 4.94 -10.13
N ARG A 444 -27.26 5.71 -11.10
CA ARG A 444 -26.06 6.55 -10.97
C ARG A 444 -26.28 8.02 -11.33
N VAL A 445 -27.50 8.40 -11.70
CA VAL A 445 -27.91 9.81 -11.86
C VAL A 445 -28.41 10.35 -10.52
N ARG A 446 -27.71 11.35 -9.98
CA ARG A 446 -28.06 12.06 -8.75
C ARG A 446 -28.97 13.25 -9.06
N ARG A 447 -30.30 13.05 -9.00
CA ARG A 447 -31.30 14.09 -9.29
C ARG A 447 -31.36 15.20 -8.24
N ASP A 448 -30.83 14.93 -7.05
CA ASP A 448 -30.66 15.87 -5.96
C ASP A 448 -29.46 16.82 -6.17
N VAL A 449 -28.64 16.58 -7.21
CA VAL A 449 -27.44 17.37 -7.50
C VAL A 449 -27.63 18.22 -8.77
N ASP A 450 -27.80 19.53 -8.58
CA ASP A 450 -27.91 20.51 -9.67
C ASP A 450 -26.53 20.95 -10.18
N PHE A 451 -25.82 20.03 -10.83
CA PHE A 451 -24.53 20.29 -11.46
C PHE A 451 -24.66 20.43 -12.99
N PRO A 452 -24.09 21.48 -13.61
CA PRO A 452 -24.27 21.77 -15.03
C PRO A 452 -23.33 20.92 -15.91
N TRP A 453 -23.62 19.63 -16.04
CA TRP A 453 -22.88 18.75 -16.95
C TRP A 453 -23.00 19.24 -18.41
N PRO A 454 -21.91 19.24 -19.21
CA PRO A 454 -21.96 19.70 -20.61
C PRO A 454 -22.94 18.90 -21.48
N VAL A 455 -23.09 17.61 -21.19
CA VAL A 455 -24.07 16.73 -21.82
C VAL A 455 -24.98 16.18 -20.72
N VAL A 456 -26.28 16.40 -20.86
CA VAL A 456 -27.29 15.93 -19.92
C VAL A 456 -27.21 14.40 -19.78
N ASP A 457 -27.33 13.89 -18.56
CA ASP A 457 -27.24 12.46 -18.21
C ASP A 457 -25.88 11.79 -18.50
N MET A 458 -24.84 12.55 -18.88
CA MET A 458 -23.46 12.07 -18.94
C MET A 458 -22.63 12.78 -17.86
N PRO A 459 -22.49 12.19 -16.65
CA PRO A 459 -21.79 12.80 -15.52
C PRO A 459 -20.26 12.74 -15.68
N MET A 460 -19.74 13.30 -16.78
CA MET A 460 -18.31 13.44 -17.05
C MET A 460 -18.04 14.64 -17.95
N MET A 461 -16.87 15.26 -17.78
CA MET A 461 -16.37 16.27 -18.70
C MET A 461 -14.84 16.30 -18.64
N PHE A 462 -14.22 16.71 -19.74
CA PHE A 462 -12.81 17.12 -19.75
C PHE A 462 -12.76 18.64 -19.86
N TRP A 463 -12.36 19.32 -18.79
CA TRP A 463 -12.25 20.78 -18.79
C TRP A 463 -10.83 21.19 -19.16
N SER A 464 -10.64 21.63 -20.41
CA SER A 464 -9.33 22.07 -20.92
C SER A 464 -8.82 23.31 -20.18
N ASN A 465 -7.60 23.22 -19.66
CA ASN A 465 -6.87 24.30 -18.98
C ASN A 465 -5.57 24.58 -19.72
N LEU A 466 -5.27 25.85 -20.00
CA LEU A 466 -4.07 26.28 -20.74
C LEU A 466 -3.03 26.94 -19.83
N GLY A 467 -3.01 26.58 -18.54
CA GLY A 467 -2.01 27.06 -17.59
C GLY A 467 -0.68 26.32 -17.74
N ASN A 468 0.41 27.02 -17.44
CA ASN A 468 1.75 26.41 -17.45
C ASN A 468 2.02 25.67 -16.14
N GLU A 469 2.82 24.61 -16.22
CA GLU A 469 3.39 23.94 -15.06
C GLU A 469 4.51 24.79 -14.42
N GLU A 470 4.65 24.67 -13.11
CA GLU A 470 5.71 25.26 -12.30
C GLU A 470 6.36 24.16 -11.44
N ILE A 471 7.65 24.29 -11.17
CA ILE A 471 8.32 23.43 -10.19
C ILE A 471 7.85 23.86 -8.79
N SER A 472 7.47 22.90 -7.95
CA SER A 472 7.05 23.14 -6.57
C SER A 472 8.20 23.63 -5.68
N ALA A 473 7.88 24.14 -4.49
CA ALA A 473 8.88 24.56 -3.50
C ALA A 473 9.87 23.44 -3.11
N SER A 474 9.46 22.17 -3.22
CA SER A 474 10.31 21.00 -2.97
C SER A 474 11.35 20.73 -4.07
N GLY A 475 11.29 21.41 -5.21
CA GLY A 475 12.26 21.29 -6.31
C GLY A 475 12.19 19.99 -7.13
N THR A 476 11.29 19.07 -6.77
CA THR A 476 11.23 17.69 -7.29
C THR A 476 9.82 17.24 -7.70
N SER A 477 8.84 18.15 -7.59
CA SER A 477 7.47 17.93 -8.03
C SER A 477 7.00 19.14 -8.85
N TYR A 478 5.84 19.00 -9.49
CA TYR A 478 5.22 20.03 -10.30
C TYR A 478 3.90 20.50 -9.67
N LEU A 479 3.47 21.70 -10.05
CA LEU A 479 2.15 22.25 -9.77
C LEU A 479 1.65 23.08 -10.96
N ASN A 480 0.34 23.26 -11.07
CA ASN A 480 -0.30 24.12 -12.05
C ASN A 480 -1.36 24.99 -11.36
N ARG A 481 -1.09 26.30 -11.29
CA ARG A 481 -1.95 27.24 -10.56
C ARG A 481 -3.32 27.42 -11.19
N THR A 482 -3.38 27.41 -12.52
CA THR A 482 -4.62 27.54 -13.28
C THR A 482 -5.53 26.34 -13.03
N GLU A 483 -4.96 25.13 -13.08
CA GLU A 483 -5.71 23.92 -12.75
C GLU A 483 -6.21 23.94 -11.30
N ALA A 484 -5.34 24.28 -10.34
CA ALA A 484 -5.73 24.29 -8.92
C ALA A 484 -6.87 25.29 -8.63
N SER A 485 -6.86 26.47 -9.25
CA SER A 485 -7.97 27.42 -9.17
C SER A 485 -9.26 26.86 -9.77
N ASN A 486 -9.17 26.12 -10.87
CA ASN A 486 -10.34 25.54 -11.51
C ASN A 486 -10.88 24.30 -10.77
N VAL A 487 -10.00 23.51 -10.14
CA VAL A 487 -10.37 22.43 -9.21
C VAL A 487 -11.19 23.02 -8.05
N GLU A 488 -10.73 24.10 -7.43
CA GLU A 488 -11.49 24.77 -6.36
C GLU A 488 -12.88 25.21 -6.85
N LYS A 489 -12.98 25.82 -8.04
CA LYS A 489 -14.27 26.23 -8.60
C LYS A 489 -15.23 25.05 -8.82
N VAL A 490 -14.71 23.91 -9.31
CA VAL A 490 -15.52 22.68 -9.49
C VAL A 490 -16.01 22.16 -8.15
N VAL A 491 -15.12 22.04 -7.16
CA VAL A 491 -15.47 21.60 -5.80
C VAL A 491 -16.51 22.53 -5.16
N THR A 492 -16.32 23.84 -5.28
CA THR A 492 -17.28 24.85 -4.84
C THR A 492 -18.62 24.73 -5.56
N ARG A 493 -18.63 24.42 -6.86
CA ARG A 493 -19.88 24.18 -7.61
C ARG A 493 -20.58 22.91 -7.14
N PHE A 494 -19.85 21.85 -6.80
CA PHE A 494 -20.43 20.65 -6.18
C PHE A 494 -21.09 20.97 -4.83
N PHE A 495 -20.44 21.76 -3.98
CA PHE A 495 -21.06 22.21 -2.72
C PHE A 495 -22.36 22.99 -2.96
N LYS A 496 -22.35 23.94 -3.91
CA LYS A 496 -23.57 24.69 -4.29
C LYS A 496 -24.67 23.79 -4.86
N ALA A 497 -24.29 22.67 -5.47
CA ALA A 497 -25.21 21.68 -6.01
C ALA A 497 -25.70 20.67 -4.94
N GLY A 498 -25.31 20.82 -3.67
CA GLY A 498 -25.77 19.95 -2.57
C GLY A 498 -24.93 18.70 -2.33
N VAL A 499 -23.78 18.56 -2.99
CA VAL A 499 -22.87 17.42 -2.78
C VAL A 499 -22.14 17.58 -1.44
N LYS A 500 -22.08 16.50 -0.66
CA LYS A 500 -21.37 16.51 0.63
C LYS A 500 -19.86 16.44 0.40
N PRO A 501 -19.03 17.11 1.21
CA PRO A 501 -17.58 17.06 1.07
C PRO A 501 -16.98 15.65 1.02
N LEU A 502 -17.46 14.76 1.88
CA LEU A 502 -16.98 13.37 1.96
C LEU A 502 -17.22 12.56 0.68
N ASP A 503 -18.18 12.97 -0.15
CA ASP A 503 -18.56 12.30 -1.40
C ASP A 503 -17.65 12.75 -2.57
N ILE A 504 -16.76 13.72 -2.35
CA ILE A 504 -15.85 14.30 -3.34
C ILE A 504 -14.41 13.83 -3.09
N GLY A 505 -13.72 13.43 -4.14
CA GLY A 505 -12.28 13.22 -4.16
C GLY A 505 -11.59 14.00 -5.27
N VAL A 506 -10.41 14.52 -4.97
CA VAL A 506 -9.50 15.14 -5.93
C VAL A 506 -8.25 14.27 -6.05
N ILE A 507 -7.90 13.92 -7.28
CA ILE A 507 -6.75 13.08 -7.58
C ILE A 507 -5.75 13.91 -8.39
N THR A 508 -4.47 13.81 -8.06
CA THR A 508 -3.39 14.39 -8.85
C THR A 508 -2.11 13.57 -8.71
N PRO A 509 -1.32 13.36 -9.78
CA PRO A 509 -0.11 12.53 -9.69
C PRO A 509 1.05 13.23 -8.96
N TYR A 510 1.00 14.56 -8.81
CA TYR A 510 2.09 15.36 -8.25
C TYR A 510 1.77 15.82 -6.82
N GLU A 511 2.68 15.55 -5.89
CA GLU A 511 2.53 15.97 -4.49
C GLU A 511 2.50 17.50 -4.35
N GLY A 512 3.33 18.20 -5.13
CA GLY A 512 3.31 19.67 -5.21
C GLY A 512 1.94 20.22 -5.62
N GLN A 513 1.26 19.55 -6.56
CA GLN A 513 -0.09 19.92 -6.97
C GLN A 513 -1.13 19.59 -5.89
N ARG A 514 -0.99 18.46 -5.19
CA ARG A 514 -1.85 18.09 -4.05
C ARG A 514 -1.83 19.17 -2.98
N SER A 515 -0.64 19.53 -2.49
CA SER A 515 -0.45 20.56 -1.45
C SER A 515 -0.96 21.92 -1.92
N TYR A 516 -0.69 22.28 -3.18
CA TYR A 516 -1.15 23.56 -3.73
C TYR A 516 -2.68 23.63 -3.90
N ILE A 517 -3.34 22.54 -4.29
CA ILE A 517 -4.82 22.45 -4.36
C ILE A 517 -5.43 22.61 -2.97
N VAL A 518 -4.91 21.91 -1.95
CA VAL A 518 -5.38 22.05 -0.56
C VAL A 518 -5.26 23.50 -0.10
N SER A 519 -4.09 24.11 -0.27
CA SER A 519 -3.85 25.51 0.09
C SER A 519 -4.78 26.47 -0.65
N THR A 520 -4.99 26.27 -1.95
CA THR A 520 -5.90 27.09 -2.77
C THR A 520 -7.34 27.01 -2.23
N MET A 521 -7.86 25.80 -2.01
CA MET A 521 -9.22 25.63 -1.46
C MET A 521 -9.41 26.29 -0.09
N GLN A 522 -8.40 26.23 0.79
CA GLN A 522 -8.45 26.84 2.12
C GLN A 522 -8.37 28.38 2.10
N ASN A 523 -7.70 28.95 1.09
CA ASN A 523 -7.41 30.39 1.01
C ASN A 523 -8.41 31.15 0.13
N THR A 524 -8.84 30.56 -0.98
CA THR A 524 -9.71 31.21 -1.97
C THR A 524 -11.14 30.66 -1.99
N GLY A 525 -11.39 29.53 -1.31
CA GLY A 525 -12.70 28.89 -1.25
C GLY A 525 -13.78 29.82 -0.68
N THR A 526 -14.97 29.76 -1.26
CA THR A 526 -16.13 30.60 -0.86
C THR A 526 -17.01 29.98 0.23
N PHE A 527 -16.84 28.69 0.51
CA PHE A 527 -17.52 27.97 1.60
C PHE A 527 -16.70 27.96 2.90
N LYS A 528 -17.27 27.42 3.97
CA LYS A 528 -16.57 27.21 5.24
C LYS A 528 -15.31 26.38 5.01
N LYS A 529 -14.20 26.78 5.63
CA LYS A 529 -12.89 26.11 5.49
C LYS A 529 -12.97 24.63 5.87
N GLU A 530 -13.78 24.32 6.88
CA GLU A 530 -14.06 22.97 7.37
C GLU A 530 -14.64 22.07 6.27
N SER A 531 -15.49 22.61 5.39
CA SER A 531 -16.06 21.84 4.28
C SER A 531 -14.98 21.43 3.27
N TYR A 532 -14.02 22.29 2.95
CA TYR A 532 -12.91 21.93 2.06
C TYR A 532 -11.92 20.95 2.72
N LYS A 533 -11.78 20.99 4.05
CA LYS A 533 -10.91 20.06 4.81
C LYS A 533 -11.40 18.61 4.75
N GLU A 534 -12.71 18.41 4.55
CA GLU A 534 -13.33 17.08 4.44
C GLU A 534 -13.26 16.50 3.01
N VAL A 535 -13.05 17.33 1.99
CA VAL A 535 -12.80 16.85 0.62
C VAL A 535 -11.47 16.16 0.60
N GLU A 536 -11.42 14.95 0.03
CA GLU A 536 -10.19 14.18 -0.03
C GLU A 536 -9.32 14.60 -1.23
N VAL A 537 -8.00 14.74 -1.05
CA VAL A 537 -7.05 15.18 -2.09
C VAL A 537 -5.81 14.32 -1.93
N ALA A 538 -5.50 13.47 -2.90
CA ALA A 538 -4.38 12.55 -2.80
C ALA A 538 -3.88 12.07 -4.16
N SER A 539 -2.76 11.34 -4.16
CA SER A 539 -2.21 10.70 -5.35
C SER A 539 -3.06 9.53 -5.84
N VAL A 540 -2.84 9.16 -7.11
CA VAL A 540 -3.49 7.99 -7.72
C VAL A 540 -3.21 6.72 -6.90
N ASP A 541 -1.97 6.53 -6.45
CA ASP A 541 -1.57 5.38 -5.61
C ASP A 541 -2.40 5.31 -4.32
N ALA A 542 -2.57 6.46 -3.64
CA ALA A 542 -3.32 6.52 -2.40
C ALA A 542 -4.81 6.23 -2.63
N PHE A 543 -5.38 6.60 -3.78
CA PHE A 543 -6.78 6.35 -4.14
C PHE A 543 -7.10 4.92 -4.58
N GLN A 544 -6.10 4.07 -4.83
CA GLN A 544 -6.35 2.70 -5.27
C GLN A 544 -7.17 1.90 -4.23
N GLY A 545 -8.12 1.11 -4.73
CA GLY A 545 -9.06 0.35 -3.88
C GLY A 545 -10.19 1.19 -3.25
N ARG A 546 -10.15 2.52 -3.36
CA ARG A 546 -11.16 3.42 -2.80
C ARG A 546 -12.16 3.89 -3.87
N GLU A 547 -13.22 4.57 -3.42
CA GLU A 547 -14.26 5.13 -4.29
C GLU A 547 -14.86 6.39 -3.67
N LYS A 548 -15.39 7.27 -4.54
CA LYS A 548 -16.12 8.49 -4.22
C LYS A 548 -17.24 8.64 -5.23
N ASP A 549 -18.29 9.38 -4.88
CA ASP A 549 -19.38 9.66 -5.81
C ASP A 549 -18.90 10.59 -6.93
N PHE A 550 -18.05 11.57 -6.60
CA PHE A 550 -17.48 12.52 -7.55
C PHE A 550 -15.96 12.56 -7.45
N ILE A 551 -15.29 12.46 -8.60
CA ILE A 551 -13.84 12.59 -8.72
C ILE A 551 -13.49 13.77 -9.62
N VAL A 552 -12.55 14.60 -9.16
CA VAL A 552 -11.86 15.62 -9.96
C VAL A 552 -10.42 15.16 -10.16
N LEU A 553 -9.97 15.03 -11.40
CA LEU A 553 -8.58 14.73 -11.72
C LEU A 553 -7.88 16.02 -12.17
N SER A 554 -6.78 16.39 -11.50
CA SER A 554 -5.82 17.40 -11.97
C SER A 554 -4.59 16.70 -12.49
N CYS A 555 -4.22 17.00 -13.73
CA CYS A 555 -3.31 16.20 -14.54
C CYS A 555 -1.83 16.45 -14.21
#